data_AF-A0ABD1CJH0-F1
#
_entry.id   AF-A0ABD1CJH0-F1
#
_cell.length_a   1.000
_cell.length_b   1.000
_cell.length_c   1.000
_cell.angle_alpha   90.00
_cell.angle_beta   90.00
_cell.angle_gamma   90.00
#
_symmetry.space_group_name_H-M   'P 1'
#
loop_
_entity.id
_entity.type
_entity.pdbx_description
1 polymer ?
#
loop_
_entity_poly.entity_id
_entity_poly.type
_entity_poly.pdbx_seq_one_letter_code
_entity_poly.pdbx_strand_id
1 'polypeptide(L)'
;MGYLVGLLVIALAGLTSAVLYAPRQSPVVYPPPQGSAIQESYFAFQLKSFRRSLKECAEYWEIPWYRVQKLIDNNFEHASKDLQCLIRCAGVNSGWWDDLDGLRYTVIESYFQPDEDDTCYADRTKECIDQRLSSCKTDCAKAYESFMCYLQQYGSLKSSEEYIPLTRLEAIQVAVDCINILQVSDDLLNQISQGEIPDVPEVHCLYRCQYLGEGVYDTQYRFNFSRLYIRHYDTPSPEFLGEEIYSCAQSTLEANSDECTGVFRARECFPVSDRPSRTVTILTTAAGVALDQKRCEPPIYREPYLPEIPFIQIDPADIFTCCSDVDGSCKVACESLSLVKLGADSNAKGWKLHDLRSNCAPTLTPFWDCINTTLGSVQRGINWPGRLCCSLGMSPRCQNACAIAANQTELAVGCRHSDEQRLYGCVQRQEVGDSCCATARTSECLQACKDIFRTNQTPNRQQRDLLQSTCSNNNSNILLCIKEYIEVTENTNLKHCKQTP
;
A
#
# COMPACT_ATOMS: atom_id res chain seq x y z
N MET A 1 -27.04 -64.67 64.93
CA MET A 1 -27.55 -63.56 64.10
C MET A 1 -26.33 -62.77 63.64
N GLY A 2 -25.65 -63.02 62.52
CA GLY A 2 -26.02 -63.70 61.29
C GLY A 2 -25.62 -62.78 60.14
N TYR A 3 -24.50 -63.11 59.46
CA TYR A 3 -24.19 -62.86 58.03
C TYR A 3 -24.11 -61.38 57.53
N LEU A 4 -23.33 -60.98 56.53
CA LEU A 4 -22.55 -61.66 55.50
C LEU A 4 -21.50 -60.68 54.93
N VAL A 5 -20.33 -61.24 54.61
CA VAL A 5 -19.25 -60.68 53.78
C VAL A 5 -19.80 -60.23 52.40
N GLY A 6 -19.46 -59.00 51.99
CA GLY A 6 -19.79 -58.44 50.68
C GLY A 6 -18.52 -58.03 49.94
N LEU A 7 -18.22 -58.78 48.88
CA LEU A 7 -17.02 -58.76 48.06
C LEU A 7 -16.76 -57.44 47.32
N LEU A 8 -15.48 -57.10 47.29
CA LEU A 8 -14.84 -56.15 46.38
C LEU A 8 -14.93 -56.71 44.95
N VAL A 9 -15.67 -56.03 44.05
CA VAL A 9 -15.61 -56.30 42.60
C VAL A 9 -15.13 -55.01 41.92
N ILE A 10 -13.89 -55.07 41.43
CA ILE A 10 -13.28 -54.07 40.56
C ILE A 10 -13.90 -54.25 39.18
N ALA A 11 -14.78 -53.32 38.78
CA ALA A 11 -15.26 -53.21 37.41
C ALA A 11 -14.55 -52.02 36.74
N LEU A 12 -13.56 -52.34 35.90
CA LEU A 12 -13.00 -51.43 34.91
C LEU A 12 -14.06 -51.16 33.85
N ALA A 13 -14.73 -50.01 33.92
CA ALA A 13 -15.57 -49.49 32.84
C ALA A 13 -14.85 -48.30 32.21
N GLY A 14 -14.51 -48.45 30.94
CA GLY A 14 -13.75 -47.48 30.15
C GLY A 14 -14.42 -46.12 30.08
N LEU A 15 -13.62 -45.08 30.33
CA LEU A 15 -13.94 -43.70 29.98
C LEU A 15 -13.91 -43.58 28.45
N THR A 16 -15.04 -43.82 27.79
CA THR A 16 -15.28 -43.23 26.47
C THR A 16 -15.74 -41.79 26.70
N SER A 17 -14.78 -40.87 26.76
CA SER A 17 -15.08 -39.44 26.60
C SER A 17 -15.59 -39.25 25.18
N ALA A 18 -16.91 -39.22 25.02
CA ALA A 18 -17.54 -38.68 23.84
C ALA A 18 -17.22 -37.19 23.82
N VAL A 19 -16.16 -36.82 23.11
CA VAL A 19 -15.92 -35.45 22.69
C VAL A 19 -17.03 -35.12 21.71
N LEU A 20 -18.03 -34.37 22.17
CA LEU A 20 -19.03 -33.76 21.33
C LEU A 20 -18.30 -32.73 20.46
N TYR A 21 -17.87 -33.15 19.27
CA TYR A 21 -17.43 -32.24 18.22
C TYR A 21 -18.66 -31.41 17.81
N ALA A 22 -18.71 -30.17 18.30
CA ALA A 22 -19.58 -29.17 17.72
C ALA A 22 -19.18 -29.00 16.25
N PRO A 23 -20.14 -29.01 15.30
CA PRO A 23 -19.81 -28.72 13.91
C PRO A 23 -19.27 -27.30 13.83
N ARG A 24 -18.00 -27.16 13.42
CA ARG A 24 -17.42 -25.86 13.04
C ARG A 24 -18.20 -25.37 11.83
N GLN A 25 -19.12 -24.43 12.05
CA GLN A 25 -19.63 -23.60 10.96
C GLN A 25 -18.44 -22.88 10.33
N SER A 26 -18.39 -22.88 8.99
CA SER A 26 -17.41 -22.11 8.24
C SER A 26 -17.40 -20.66 8.76
N PRO A 27 -16.23 -20.06 9.01
CA PRO A 27 -16.18 -18.66 9.41
C PRO A 27 -16.89 -17.84 8.34
N VAL A 28 -17.86 -17.02 8.75
CA VAL A 28 -18.50 -16.06 7.85
C VAL A 28 -17.42 -15.06 7.46
N VAL A 29 -16.86 -15.23 6.26
CA VAL A 29 -15.92 -14.30 5.67
C VAL A 29 -16.73 -13.10 5.17
N TYR A 30 -16.66 -11.98 5.87
CA TYR A 30 -17.22 -10.73 5.37
C TYR A 30 -16.38 -10.27 4.17
N PRO A 31 -16.95 -10.15 2.96
CA PRO A 31 -16.20 -9.67 1.80
C PRO A 31 -15.73 -8.22 2.06
N PRO A 32 -14.49 -7.86 1.67
CA PRO A 32 -14.04 -6.48 1.77
C PRO A 32 -14.96 -5.58 0.92
N PRO A 33 -15.44 -4.45 1.45
CA PRO A 33 -16.22 -3.50 0.65
C PRO A 33 -15.36 -2.96 -0.50
N GLN A 34 -15.94 -2.96 -1.70
CA GLN A 34 -15.31 -2.36 -2.88
C GLN A 34 -15.25 -0.84 -2.68
N GLY A 35 -14.04 -0.31 -2.59
CA GLY A 35 -13.75 1.06 -2.18
C GLY A 35 -14.44 2.12 -3.06
N SER A 36 -15.19 3.01 -2.43
CA SER A 36 -15.36 4.38 -2.91
C SER A 36 -14.19 5.21 -2.40
N ALA A 37 -13.54 5.95 -3.30
CA ALA A 37 -12.40 6.81 -3.03
C ALA A 37 -12.69 7.83 -1.91
N ILE A 38 -12.25 7.50 -0.70
CA ILE A 38 -12.00 8.47 0.38
C ILE A 38 -10.49 8.51 0.53
N GLN A 39 -9.94 9.70 0.73
CA GLN A 39 -8.49 9.95 0.73
C GLN A 39 -7.84 9.32 1.98
N GLU A 40 -7.43 8.05 1.86
CA GLU A 40 -6.77 7.19 2.87
C GLU A 40 -5.34 7.66 3.25
N SER A 41 -5.04 8.95 3.28
CA SER A 41 -3.66 9.44 3.55
C SER A 41 -3.30 9.53 5.04
N TYR A 42 -4.11 8.99 5.95
CA TYR A 42 -3.97 9.15 7.41
C TYR A 42 -3.92 7.83 8.19
N PHE A 43 -3.99 6.67 7.51
CA PHE A 43 -4.00 5.38 8.19
C PHE A 43 -2.63 4.68 8.06
N ALA A 44 -2.15 4.10 9.16
CA ALA A 44 -0.85 3.43 9.20
C ALA A 44 -0.90 1.99 8.65
N PHE A 45 -2.07 1.37 8.68
CA PHE A 45 -2.24 0.01 8.16
C PHE A 45 -2.10 -0.05 6.63
N GLN A 46 -1.79 -1.24 6.13
CA GLN A 46 -1.67 -1.49 4.70
C GLN A 46 -2.57 -2.64 4.28
N LEU A 47 -3.08 -2.54 3.05
CA LEU A 47 -3.72 -3.63 2.33
C LEU A 47 -2.83 -4.03 1.16
N LYS A 48 -2.65 -5.33 0.97
CA LYS A 48 -1.82 -5.83 -0.13
C LYS A 48 -2.26 -7.20 -0.56
N SER A 49 -2.30 -7.44 -1.87
CA SER A 49 -2.47 -8.80 -2.40
C SER A 49 -1.12 -9.52 -2.41
N PHE A 50 -1.14 -10.85 -2.32
CA PHE A 50 0.09 -11.65 -2.40
C PHE A 50 0.87 -11.38 -3.69
N ARG A 51 0.15 -11.22 -4.81
CA ARG A 51 0.75 -10.89 -6.12
C ARG A 51 1.49 -9.55 -6.09
N ARG A 52 0.96 -8.55 -5.38
CA ARG A 52 1.62 -7.26 -5.20
C ARG A 52 2.88 -7.39 -4.35
N SER A 53 2.83 -8.13 -3.24
CA SER A 53 4.01 -8.42 -2.42
C SER A 53 5.11 -9.13 -3.21
N LEU A 54 4.76 -10.12 -4.04
CA LEU A 54 5.72 -10.77 -4.93
C LEU A 54 6.35 -9.82 -5.94
N LYS A 55 5.55 -8.93 -6.53
CA LYS A 55 6.04 -7.97 -7.52
C LYS A 55 7.05 -7.01 -6.89
N GLU A 56 6.73 -6.44 -5.73
CA GLU A 56 7.62 -5.53 -4.99
C GLU A 56 8.92 -6.22 -4.58
N CYS A 57 8.84 -7.47 -4.12
CA CYS A 57 10.03 -8.26 -3.79
C CYS A 57 10.85 -8.63 -5.02
N ALA A 58 10.22 -8.99 -6.14
CA ALA A 58 10.93 -9.26 -7.38
C ALA A 58 11.65 -8.01 -7.90
N GLU A 59 11.02 -6.83 -7.78
CA GLU A 59 11.65 -5.55 -8.12
C GLU A 59 12.87 -5.26 -7.24
N TYR A 60 12.78 -5.49 -5.92
CA TYR A 60 13.93 -5.33 -5.01
C TYR A 60 15.10 -6.26 -5.33
N TRP A 61 14.80 -7.48 -5.79
CA TRP A 61 15.80 -8.48 -6.17
C TRP A 61 16.20 -8.41 -7.65
N GLU A 62 15.73 -7.39 -8.38
CA GLU A 62 15.97 -7.22 -9.83
C GLU A 62 15.56 -8.44 -10.67
N ILE A 63 14.55 -9.20 -10.22
CA ILE A 63 13.98 -10.34 -10.95
C ILE A 63 12.93 -9.79 -11.92
N PRO A 64 13.11 -9.94 -13.25
CA PRO A 64 12.14 -9.46 -14.22
C PRO A 64 10.77 -10.13 -14.02
N TRP A 65 9.70 -9.34 -14.12
CA TRP A 65 8.34 -9.83 -13.86
C TRP A 65 7.94 -11.07 -14.67
N TYR A 66 8.40 -11.20 -15.92
CA TYR A 66 8.11 -12.39 -16.74
C TYR A 66 8.64 -13.69 -16.13
N ARG A 67 9.75 -13.65 -15.36
CA ARG A 67 10.26 -14.83 -14.63
C ARG A 67 9.36 -15.17 -13.45
N VAL A 68 8.84 -14.16 -12.76
CA VAL A 68 7.86 -14.33 -11.67
C VAL A 68 6.56 -14.91 -12.20
N GLN A 69 6.07 -14.45 -13.36
CA GLN A 69 4.91 -15.03 -14.02
C GLN A 69 5.11 -16.51 -14.31
N LYS A 70 6.28 -16.90 -14.82
CA LYS A 70 6.61 -18.31 -15.02
C LYS A 70 6.60 -19.12 -13.71
N LEU A 71 6.98 -18.53 -12.57
CA LEU A 71 6.87 -19.20 -11.27
C LEU A 71 5.40 -19.37 -10.86
N ILE A 72 4.56 -18.35 -11.07
CA ILE A 72 3.12 -18.41 -10.80
C ILE A 72 2.44 -19.46 -11.69
N ASP A 73 2.72 -19.46 -13.00
CA ASP A 73 2.12 -20.38 -13.99
C ASP A 73 2.48 -21.85 -13.71
N ASN A 74 3.62 -22.08 -13.05
CA ASN A 74 4.07 -23.41 -12.61
C ASN A 74 3.76 -23.66 -11.13
N ASN A 75 2.79 -22.96 -10.53
CA ASN A 75 2.37 -23.14 -9.12
C ASN A 75 3.52 -23.10 -8.10
N PHE A 76 4.56 -22.30 -8.39
CA PHE A 76 5.78 -22.19 -7.59
C PHE A 76 6.50 -23.52 -7.36
N GLU A 77 6.31 -24.49 -8.27
CA GLU A 77 6.99 -25.77 -8.21
C GLU A 77 8.51 -25.61 -8.41
N HIS A 78 9.27 -26.55 -7.84
CA HIS A 78 10.75 -26.57 -7.80
C HIS A 78 11.37 -25.48 -6.91
N ALA A 79 11.66 -25.88 -5.66
CA ALA A 79 12.17 -25.03 -4.59
C ALA A 79 13.64 -24.58 -4.78
N SER A 80 13.94 -23.82 -5.82
CA SER A 80 15.24 -23.14 -5.95
C SER A 80 15.44 -22.18 -4.78
N LYS A 81 16.69 -21.97 -4.35
CA LYS A 81 17.01 -21.05 -3.23
C LYS A 81 16.48 -19.64 -3.47
N ASP A 82 16.57 -19.16 -4.71
CA ASP A 82 16.10 -17.84 -5.12
C ASP A 82 14.58 -17.73 -4.99
N LEU A 83 13.83 -18.76 -5.43
CA LEU A 83 12.38 -18.82 -5.25
C LEU A 83 12.01 -18.85 -3.75
N GLN A 84 12.71 -19.67 -2.96
CA GLN A 84 12.44 -19.75 -1.52
C GLN A 84 12.59 -18.39 -0.85
N CYS A 85 13.65 -17.65 -1.15
CA CYS A 85 13.87 -16.33 -0.58
C CYS A 85 12.93 -15.26 -1.17
N LEU A 86 12.50 -15.39 -2.43
CA LEU A 86 11.47 -14.53 -3.01
C LEU A 86 10.12 -14.70 -2.29
N ILE A 87 9.73 -15.94 -2.00
CA ILE A 87 8.50 -16.24 -1.23
C ILE A 87 8.62 -15.75 0.21
N ARG A 88 9.78 -15.91 0.85
CA ARG A 88 10.05 -15.30 2.17
C ARG A 88 9.90 -13.79 2.12
N CYS A 89 10.53 -13.12 1.15
CA CYS A 89 10.39 -11.67 1.01
C CYS A 89 8.92 -11.28 0.89
N ALA A 90 8.17 -11.95 0.00
CA ALA A 90 6.75 -11.69 -0.16
C ALA A 90 5.97 -11.93 1.14
N GLY A 91 6.35 -12.95 1.93
CA GLY A 91 5.73 -13.25 3.22
C GLY A 91 5.99 -12.22 4.30
N VAL A 92 7.21 -11.68 4.37
CA VAL A 92 7.53 -10.55 5.25
C VAL A 92 6.75 -9.31 4.80
N ASN A 93 6.74 -9.00 3.50
CA ASN A 93 6.01 -7.86 2.93
C ASN A 93 4.49 -7.96 3.06
N SER A 94 3.96 -9.17 3.23
CA SER A 94 2.55 -9.48 3.48
C SER A 94 2.23 -9.67 4.97
N GLY A 95 3.23 -9.59 5.85
CA GLY A 95 3.08 -9.68 7.30
C GLY A 95 2.82 -11.09 7.86
N TRP A 96 2.79 -12.13 7.03
CA TRP A 96 2.52 -13.51 7.49
C TRP A 96 3.76 -14.31 7.86
N TRP A 97 4.96 -13.83 7.49
CA TRP A 97 6.24 -14.40 7.89
C TRP A 97 7.07 -13.39 8.68
N ASP A 98 7.69 -13.86 9.75
CA ASP A 98 8.67 -13.14 10.54
C ASP A 98 9.88 -14.05 10.78
N ASP A 99 11.11 -13.55 10.71
CA ASP A 99 12.29 -14.43 10.90
C ASP A 99 12.53 -14.80 12.36
N LEU A 100 12.02 -14.00 13.30
CA LEU A 100 12.14 -14.26 14.73
C LEU A 100 10.99 -15.14 15.21
N ASP A 101 9.76 -14.79 14.83
CA ASP A 101 8.54 -15.47 15.31
C ASP A 101 8.08 -16.61 14.38
N GLY A 102 8.50 -16.61 13.12
CA GLY A 102 8.11 -17.60 12.11
C GLY A 102 6.76 -17.30 11.46
N LEU A 103 5.98 -18.37 11.24
CA LEU A 103 4.70 -18.33 10.54
C LEU A 103 3.59 -17.74 11.42
N ARG A 104 2.87 -16.73 10.90
CA ARG A 104 1.67 -16.17 11.53
C ARG A 104 0.42 -16.71 10.85
N TYR A 105 -0.13 -17.80 11.42
CA TYR A 105 -1.24 -18.58 10.85
C TYR A 105 -2.43 -17.73 10.42
N THR A 106 -2.96 -16.87 11.30
CA THR A 106 -4.15 -16.06 11.02
C THR A 106 -3.94 -15.06 9.87
N VAL A 107 -2.70 -14.64 9.63
CA VAL A 107 -2.35 -13.69 8.57
C VAL A 107 -2.20 -14.41 7.23
N ILE A 108 -1.52 -15.56 7.17
CA ILE A 108 -1.41 -16.30 5.91
C ILE A 108 -2.79 -16.83 5.45
N GLU A 109 -3.64 -17.25 6.40
CA GLU A 109 -5.00 -17.72 6.13
C GLU A 109 -5.84 -16.71 5.36
N SER A 110 -5.67 -15.40 5.63
CA SER A 110 -6.47 -14.36 4.95
C SER A 110 -6.24 -14.34 3.44
N TYR A 111 -5.03 -14.71 2.97
CA TYR A 111 -4.66 -14.75 1.56
C TYR A 111 -5.23 -15.95 0.79
N PHE A 112 -5.83 -16.93 1.47
CA PHE A 112 -6.38 -18.12 0.85
C PHE A 112 -7.89 -18.22 1.05
N GLN A 113 -8.56 -18.81 0.07
CA GLN A 113 -9.97 -19.14 0.11
C GLN A 113 -10.09 -20.67 0.08
N PRO A 114 -10.56 -21.31 1.16
CA PRO A 114 -10.84 -22.75 1.15
C PRO A 114 -12.03 -23.06 0.24
N ASP A 115 -12.05 -24.27 -0.31
CA ASP A 115 -13.19 -24.78 -1.07
C ASP A 115 -14.39 -24.97 -0.13
N GLU A 116 -15.59 -24.58 -0.58
CA GLU A 116 -16.79 -24.56 0.25
C GLU A 116 -17.17 -25.94 0.82
N ASP A 117 -16.83 -27.01 0.10
CA ASP A 117 -17.12 -28.39 0.47
C ASP A 117 -15.98 -29.08 1.25
N ASP A 118 -14.77 -28.50 1.26
CA ASP A 118 -13.65 -29.05 2.02
C ASP A 118 -13.74 -28.56 3.47
N THR A 119 -13.93 -29.49 4.40
CA THR A 119 -13.98 -29.18 5.84
C THR A 119 -12.69 -29.60 6.55
N CYS A 120 -11.78 -30.29 5.86
CA CYS A 120 -10.55 -30.86 6.41
C CYS A 120 -9.29 -30.06 6.02
N TYR A 121 -9.43 -29.02 5.19
CA TYR A 121 -8.32 -28.19 4.70
C TYR A 121 -7.42 -27.68 5.84
N ALA A 122 -8.00 -27.24 6.96
CA ALA A 122 -7.27 -26.67 8.08
C ALA A 122 -6.36 -27.71 8.75
N ASP A 123 -6.90 -28.89 9.05
CA ASP A 123 -6.17 -29.98 9.70
C ASP A 123 -5.07 -30.54 8.79
N ARG A 124 -5.35 -30.72 7.49
CA ARG A 124 -4.36 -31.13 6.48
C ARG A 124 -3.23 -30.12 6.32
N THR A 125 -3.56 -28.83 6.31
CA THR A 125 -2.57 -27.76 6.20
C THR A 125 -1.68 -27.74 7.43
N LYS A 126 -2.27 -27.86 8.62
CA LYS A 126 -1.52 -27.97 9.88
C LYS A 126 -0.59 -29.17 9.89
N GLU A 127 -1.07 -30.35 9.49
CA GLU A 127 -0.25 -31.55 9.41
C GLU A 127 0.93 -31.37 8.44
N CYS A 128 0.69 -30.78 7.26
CA CYS A 128 1.75 -30.44 6.30
C CYS A 128 2.82 -29.53 6.91
N ILE A 129 2.40 -28.48 7.62
CA ILE A 129 3.27 -27.52 8.28
C ILE A 129 4.11 -28.21 9.36
N ASP A 130 3.47 -28.96 10.25
CA ASP A 130 4.12 -29.65 11.36
C ASP A 130 5.15 -30.69 10.86
N GLN A 131 4.89 -31.34 9.73
CA GLN A 131 5.83 -32.27 9.09
C GLN A 131 6.99 -31.58 8.37
N ARG A 132 6.77 -30.41 7.74
CA ARG A 132 7.75 -29.77 6.86
C ARG A 132 8.59 -28.68 7.51
N LEU A 133 8.14 -28.09 8.61
CA LEU A 133 8.86 -27.05 9.34
C LEU A 133 9.79 -27.64 10.42
N SER A 134 10.87 -28.29 9.98
CA SER A 134 11.94 -28.72 10.90
C SER A 134 12.82 -27.55 11.35
N SER A 135 13.42 -27.67 12.54
CA SER A 135 14.26 -26.62 13.13
C SER A 135 15.54 -26.32 12.34
N CYS A 136 16.03 -27.27 11.53
CA CYS A 136 17.30 -27.17 10.78
C CYS A 136 17.20 -26.49 9.40
N LYS A 137 16.06 -25.91 9.02
CA LYS A 137 15.88 -25.20 7.73
C LYS A 137 16.22 -23.70 7.86
N THR A 138 16.64 -23.07 6.75
CA THR A 138 16.77 -21.61 6.66
C THR A 138 15.40 -20.95 6.66
N ASP A 139 15.33 -19.66 6.99
CA ASP A 139 14.05 -18.94 7.02
C ASP A 139 13.41 -18.86 5.62
N CYS A 140 14.22 -18.75 4.56
CA CYS A 140 13.73 -18.85 3.20
C CYS A 140 13.01 -20.18 2.93
N ALA A 141 13.62 -21.29 3.35
CA ALA A 141 13.05 -22.61 3.15
C ALA A 141 11.79 -22.81 4.01
N LYS A 142 11.79 -22.33 5.26
CA LYS A 142 10.62 -22.43 6.14
C LYS A 142 9.43 -21.61 5.63
N ALA A 143 9.66 -20.36 5.22
CA ALA A 143 8.62 -19.51 4.66
C ALA A 143 8.02 -20.13 3.39
N TYR A 144 8.87 -20.62 2.50
CA TYR A 144 8.45 -21.31 1.28
C TYR A 144 7.61 -22.55 1.56
N GLU A 145 8.06 -23.44 2.45
CA GLU A 145 7.32 -24.68 2.77
C GLU A 145 5.98 -24.38 3.42
N SER A 146 5.92 -23.36 4.29
CA SER A 146 4.67 -22.87 4.87
C SER A 146 3.70 -22.44 3.77
N PHE A 147 4.16 -21.58 2.85
CA PHE A 147 3.35 -21.12 1.72
C PHE A 147 2.88 -22.28 0.84
N MET A 148 3.76 -23.24 0.53
CA MET A 148 3.39 -24.41 -0.28
C MET A 148 2.37 -25.32 0.42
N CYS A 149 2.43 -25.47 1.74
CA CYS A 149 1.40 -26.19 2.48
C CYS A 149 0.03 -25.52 2.33
N TYR A 150 -0.05 -24.19 2.45
CA TYR A 150 -1.30 -23.48 2.21
C TYR A 150 -1.79 -23.60 0.76
N LEU A 151 -0.89 -23.41 -0.21
CA LEU A 151 -1.22 -23.50 -1.63
C LEU A 151 -1.73 -24.90 -2.04
N GLN A 152 -1.25 -25.96 -1.40
CA GLN A 152 -1.60 -27.34 -1.74
C GLN A 152 -2.74 -27.92 -0.89
N GLN A 153 -2.90 -27.46 0.35
CA GLN A 153 -3.80 -28.09 1.32
C GLN A 153 -4.91 -27.19 1.84
N TYR A 154 -4.74 -25.87 1.81
CA TYR A 154 -5.69 -24.94 2.43
C TYR A 154 -6.77 -24.48 1.44
N GLY A 155 -6.36 -24.12 0.21
CA GLY A 155 -7.30 -23.66 -0.81
C GLY A 155 -6.66 -22.79 -1.88
N SER A 156 -7.48 -22.03 -2.59
CA SER A 156 -7.04 -21.17 -3.68
C SER A 156 -6.49 -19.83 -3.17
N LEU A 157 -5.44 -19.33 -3.80
CA LEU A 157 -4.88 -18.03 -3.48
C LEU A 157 -5.81 -16.91 -3.98
N LYS A 158 -6.17 -15.97 -3.12
CA LYS A 158 -7.03 -14.83 -3.47
C LYS A 158 -6.29 -13.79 -4.30
N SER A 159 -7.04 -13.09 -5.15
CA SER A 159 -6.56 -11.92 -5.88
C SER A 159 -6.81 -10.59 -5.15
N SER A 160 -7.63 -10.61 -4.09
CA SER A 160 -7.95 -9.46 -3.24
C SER A 160 -6.72 -8.97 -2.46
N GLU A 161 -6.81 -7.72 -2.03
CA GLU A 161 -5.88 -7.17 -1.06
C GLU A 161 -6.29 -7.61 0.34
N GLU A 162 -5.31 -8.08 1.12
CA GLU A 162 -5.51 -8.53 2.49
C GLU A 162 -4.85 -7.58 3.47
N TYR A 163 -5.39 -7.55 4.70
CA TYR A 163 -4.89 -6.69 5.76
C TYR A 163 -3.53 -7.16 6.29
N ILE A 164 -2.55 -6.27 6.28
CA ILE A 164 -1.25 -6.48 6.89
C ILE A 164 -1.32 -5.93 8.33
N PRO A 165 -1.28 -6.79 9.35
CA PRO A 165 -1.35 -6.32 10.72
C PRO A 165 -0.09 -5.53 11.08
N LEU A 166 -0.29 -4.40 11.76
CA LEU A 166 0.82 -3.64 12.31
C LEU A 166 1.60 -4.48 13.33
N THR A 167 2.92 -4.35 13.28
CA THR A 167 3.78 -4.80 14.36
C THR A 167 3.45 -4.05 15.66
N ARG A 168 3.86 -4.60 16.79
CA ARG A 168 3.63 -3.95 18.09
C ARG A 168 4.24 -2.54 18.14
N LEU A 169 5.40 -2.34 17.54
CA LEU A 169 6.09 -1.04 17.52
C LEU A 169 5.34 -0.02 16.65
N GLU A 170 4.89 -0.42 15.47
CA GLU A 170 4.08 0.45 14.60
C GLU A 170 2.75 0.82 15.28
N ALA A 171 2.08 -0.13 15.93
CA ALA A 171 0.84 0.15 16.66
C ALA A 171 1.07 1.08 17.86
N ILE A 172 2.22 1.00 18.54
CA ILE A 172 2.64 1.96 19.58
C ILE A 172 2.88 3.33 18.96
N GLN A 173 3.53 3.42 17.80
CA GLN A 173 3.75 4.70 17.13
C GLN A 173 2.42 5.36 16.75
N VAL A 174 1.46 4.59 16.22
CA VAL A 174 0.09 5.07 15.97
C VAL A 174 -0.55 5.63 17.24
N ALA A 175 -0.39 4.95 18.38
CA ALA A 175 -0.92 5.42 19.65
C ALA A 175 -0.24 6.72 20.12
N VAL A 176 1.07 6.86 19.94
CA VAL A 176 1.80 8.11 20.22
C VAL A 176 1.31 9.24 19.33
N ASP A 177 1.10 8.97 18.04
CA ASP A 177 0.57 9.96 17.10
C ASP A 177 -0.84 10.39 17.49
N CYS A 178 -1.71 9.45 17.87
CA CYS A 178 -3.05 9.73 18.39
C CYS A 178 -3.02 10.56 19.67
N ILE A 179 -2.11 10.27 20.62
CA ILE A 179 -1.91 11.05 21.84
C ILE A 179 -1.57 12.51 21.49
N ASN A 180 -0.69 12.72 20.52
CA ASN A 180 -0.26 14.04 20.07
C ASN A 180 -1.37 14.79 19.33
N ILE A 181 -2.09 14.11 18.42
CA ILE A 181 -3.21 14.68 17.66
C ILE A 181 -4.34 15.12 18.59
N LEU A 182 -4.70 14.28 19.56
CA LEU A 182 -5.78 14.55 20.52
C LEU A 182 -5.34 15.45 21.67
N GLN A 183 -4.05 15.79 21.75
CA GLN A 183 -3.46 16.60 22.83
C GLN A 183 -3.80 16.04 24.22
N VAL A 184 -3.64 14.73 24.41
CA VAL A 184 -3.96 14.08 25.68
C VAL A 184 -3.08 14.64 26.81
N SER A 185 -3.72 15.00 27.93
CA SER A 185 -3.07 15.66 29.06
C SER A 185 -2.08 14.75 29.79
N ASP A 186 -1.03 15.35 30.37
CA ASP A 186 -0.01 14.58 31.09
C ASP A 186 -0.59 13.84 32.30
N ASP A 187 -1.58 14.40 32.99
CA ASP A 187 -2.28 13.73 34.09
C ASP A 187 -2.97 12.44 33.63
N LEU A 188 -3.61 12.47 32.47
CA LEU A 188 -4.28 11.31 31.90
C LEU A 188 -3.26 10.29 31.36
N LEU A 189 -2.17 10.76 30.73
CA LEU A 189 -1.08 9.90 30.30
C LEU A 189 -0.40 9.19 31.48
N ASN A 190 -0.22 9.87 32.62
CA ASN A 190 0.34 9.25 33.82
C ASN A 190 -0.54 8.10 34.32
N GLN A 191 -1.87 8.27 34.35
CA GLN A 191 -2.81 7.19 34.69
C GLN A 191 -2.72 6.02 33.70
N ILE A 192 -2.77 6.30 32.39
CA ILE A 192 -2.70 5.28 31.33
C ILE A 192 -1.37 4.51 31.38
N SER A 193 -0.25 5.20 31.65
CA SER A 193 1.07 4.57 31.78
C SER A 193 1.18 3.60 32.96
N GLN A 194 0.31 3.72 33.96
CA GLN A 194 0.20 2.81 35.10
C GLN A 194 -0.79 1.66 34.85
N GLY A 195 -1.40 1.61 33.66
CA GLY A 195 -2.41 0.62 33.28
C GLY A 195 -3.84 0.98 33.68
N GLU A 196 -4.07 2.18 34.24
CA GLU A 196 -5.41 2.68 34.52
C GLU A 196 -6.05 3.20 33.24
N ILE A 197 -7.29 2.79 32.95
CA ILE A 197 -8.03 3.24 31.76
C ILE A 197 -9.26 4.03 32.23
N PRO A 198 -9.15 5.35 32.43
CA PRO A 198 -10.28 6.17 32.87
C PRO A 198 -11.42 6.18 31.85
N ASP A 199 -12.65 6.07 32.35
CA ASP A 199 -13.90 6.19 31.57
C ASP A 199 -14.22 7.68 31.38
N VAL A 200 -13.45 8.34 30.50
CA VAL A 200 -13.58 9.76 30.16
C VAL A 200 -13.49 9.97 28.64
N PRO A 201 -14.16 11.01 28.08
CA PRO A 201 -14.29 11.20 26.64
C PRO A 201 -12.96 11.25 25.86
N GLU A 202 -11.90 11.80 26.46
CA GLU A 202 -10.57 11.89 25.87
C GLU A 202 -9.97 10.49 25.61
N VAL A 203 -10.14 9.57 26.57
CA VAL A 203 -9.70 8.17 26.42
C VAL A 203 -10.59 7.46 25.40
N HIS A 204 -11.89 7.77 25.35
CA HIS A 204 -12.79 7.18 24.37
C HIS A 204 -12.33 7.50 22.94
N CYS A 205 -12.01 8.76 22.69
CA CYS A 205 -11.50 9.18 21.40
C CYS A 205 -10.08 8.67 21.12
N LEU A 206 -9.25 8.45 22.14
CA LEU A 206 -7.95 7.80 21.97
C LEU A 206 -8.09 6.36 21.48
N TYR A 207 -9.03 5.58 22.03
CA TYR A 207 -9.34 4.23 21.53
C TYR A 207 -9.82 4.26 20.09
N ARG A 208 -10.72 5.20 19.75
CA ARG A 208 -11.20 5.36 18.38
C ARG A 208 -10.07 5.71 17.41
N CYS A 209 -9.22 6.67 17.77
CA CYS A 209 -8.06 7.05 16.94
C CYS A 209 -7.13 5.86 16.72
N GLN A 210 -6.83 5.10 17.78
CA GLN A 210 -6.00 3.91 17.68
C GLN A 210 -6.60 2.87 16.72
N TYR A 211 -7.88 2.54 16.88
CA TYR A 211 -8.52 1.54 16.02
C TYR A 211 -8.66 1.99 14.56
N LEU A 212 -8.82 3.28 14.31
CA LEU A 212 -8.75 3.88 12.99
C LEU A 212 -7.34 3.74 12.39
N GLY A 213 -6.30 4.13 13.15
CA GLY A 213 -4.91 4.07 12.69
C GLY A 213 -4.44 2.64 12.41
N GLU A 214 -4.88 1.68 13.21
CA GLU A 214 -4.68 0.24 12.98
C GLU A 214 -5.59 -0.33 11.88
N GLY A 215 -6.59 0.40 11.39
CA GLY A 215 -7.50 -0.08 10.36
C GLY A 215 -8.49 -1.15 10.80
N VAL A 216 -8.67 -1.37 12.10
CA VAL A 216 -9.65 -2.33 12.63
C VAL A 216 -11.03 -1.71 12.84
N TYR A 217 -11.13 -0.38 12.70
CA TYR A 217 -12.37 0.36 12.72
C TYR A 217 -12.45 1.31 11.54
N ASP A 218 -13.65 1.49 10.99
CA ASP A 218 -13.98 2.42 9.92
C ASP A 218 -15.23 3.23 10.29
N THR A 219 -15.28 4.51 9.93
CA THR A 219 -16.41 5.37 10.29
C THR A 219 -17.72 4.99 9.61
N GLN A 220 -17.64 4.41 8.41
CA GLN A 220 -18.77 3.97 7.62
C GLN A 220 -19.11 2.51 7.90
N TYR A 221 -18.10 1.64 7.97
CA TYR A 221 -18.28 0.18 8.08
C TYR A 221 -18.10 -0.38 9.50
N ARG A 222 -17.80 0.48 10.49
CA ARG A 222 -17.62 0.12 11.90
C ARG A 222 -16.45 -0.86 12.10
N PHE A 223 -16.52 -1.75 13.09
CA PHE A 223 -15.44 -2.69 13.37
C PHE A 223 -15.29 -3.72 12.25
N ASN A 224 -14.05 -3.92 11.81
CA ASN A 224 -13.70 -5.02 10.93
C ASN A 224 -13.20 -6.21 11.76
N PHE A 225 -14.09 -7.17 12.00
CA PHE A 225 -13.81 -8.34 12.84
C PHE A 225 -12.77 -9.29 12.25
N SER A 226 -12.70 -9.40 10.92
CA SER A 226 -11.63 -10.15 10.25
C SER A 226 -10.26 -9.52 10.53
N ARG A 227 -10.16 -8.18 10.49
CA ARG A 227 -8.91 -7.48 10.86
C ARG A 227 -8.61 -7.57 12.35
N LEU A 228 -9.62 -7.57 13.23
CA LEU A 228 -9.42 -7.83 14.65
C LEU A 228 -8.89 -9.24 14.91
N TYR A 229 -9.40 -10.26 14.22
CA TYR A 229 -8.87 -11.62 14.29
C TYR A 229 -7.41 -11.69 13.79
N ILE A 230 -7.12 -11.12 12.63
CA ILE A 230 -5.77 -11.07 12.05
C ILE A 230 -4.82 -10.29 12.96
N ARG A 231 -5.26 -9.17 13.54
CA ARG A 231 -4.47 -8.35 14.47
C ARG A 231 -3.96 -9.17 15.65
N HIS A 232 -4.74 -10.11 16.18
CA HIS A 232 -4.35 -10.96 17.31
C HIS A 232 -3.63 -12.25 16.85
N TYR A 233 -2.78 -12.16 15.83
CA TYR A 233 -2.03 -13.31 15.29
C TYR A 233 -1.09 -13.99 16.30
N ASP A 234 -0.66 -13.27 17.34
CA ASP A 234 0.22 -13.76 18.41
C ASP A 234 -0.52 -14.67 19.41
N THR A 235 -1.82 -14.43 19.58
CA THR A 235 -2.74 -15.28 20.35
C THR A 235 -4.06 -15.38 19.59
N PRO A 236 -4.16 -16.27 18.59
CA PRO A 236 -5.34 -16.38 17.75
C PRO A 236 -6.61 -16.58 18.58
N SER A 237 -7.60 -15.71 18.37
CA SER A 237 -8.90 -15.74 19.05
C SER A 237 -10.02 -15.82 18.02
N PRO A 238 -10.40 -17.03 17.57
CA PRO A 238 -11.47 -17.23 16.59
C PRO A 238 -12.83 -16.65 17.01
N GLU A 239 -13.01 -16.38 18.30
CA GLU A 239 -14.20 -15.76 18.88
C GLU A 239 -14.52 -14.41 18.22
N PHE A 240 -13.49 -13.66 17.76
CA PHE A 240 -13.71 -12.42 17.02
C PHE A 240 -14.55 -12.60 15.75
N LEU A 241 -14.57 -13.80 15.16
CA LEU A 241 -15.34 -14.11 13.95
C LEU A 241 -16.78 -14.56 14.26
N GLY A 242 -17.17 -14.62 15.54
CA GLY A 242 -18.50 -15.04 15.97
C GLY A 242 -19.57 -13.96 15.81
N GLU A 243 -20.78 -14.37 15.43
CA GLU A 243 -21.95 -13.49 15.28
C GLU A 243 -22.35 -12.80 16.59
N GLU A 244 -22.12 -13.46 17.73
CA GLU A 244 -22.41 -12.89 19.06
C GLU A 244 -21.58 -11.63 19.34
N ILE A 245 -20.28 -11.67 19.04
CA ILE A 245 -19.36 -10.54 19.25
C ILE A 245 -19.71 -9.40 18.29
N TYR A 246 -19.99 -9.74 17.02
CA TYR A 246 -20.44 -8.78 16.01
C TYR A 246 -21.72 -8.06 16.47
N SER A 247 -22.73 -8.80 16.88
CA SER A 247 -24.03 -8.27 17.29
C SER A 247 -23.94 -7.41 18.56
N CYS A 248 -23.11 -7.83 19.53
CA CYS A 248 -22.85 -7.05 20.74
C CYS A 248 -22.20 -5.70 20.40
N ALA A 249 -21.15 -5.70 19.58
CA ALA A 249 -20.45 -4.47 19.23
C ALA A 249 -21.32 -3.54 18.39
N GLN A 250 -22.08 -4.09 17.42
CA GLN A 250 -22.98 -3.30 16.58
C GLN A 250 -24.09 -2.65 17.40
N SER A 251 -24.79 -3.42 18.25
CA SER A 251 -25.84 -2.87 19.12
C SER A 251 -25.30 -1.81 20.08
N THR A 252 -24.08 -2.00 20.61
CA THR A 252 -23.41 -1.00 21.46
C THR A 252 -23.10 0.28 20.68
N LEU A 253 -22.61 0.18 19.45
CA LEU A 253 -22.36 1.34 18.59
C LEU A 253 -23.65 2.10 18.25
N GLU A 254 -24.75 1.39 17.96
CA GLU A 254 -26.05 2.00 17.64
C GLU A 254 -26.71 2.67 18.85
N ALA A 255 -26.50 2.12 20.05
CA ALA A 255 -27.04 2.67 21.29
C ALA A 255 -26.37 3.98 21.74
N ASN A 256 -25.20 4.33 21.20
CA ASN A 256 -24.44 5.51 21.60
C ASN A 256 -24.39 6.54 20.45
N SER A 257 -24.82 7.77 20.72
CA SER A 257 -24.79 8.86 19.73
C SER A 257 -23.38 9.41 19.50
N ASP A 258 -22.53 9.37 20.53
CA ASP A 258 -21.12 9.74 20.42
C ASP A 258 -20.29 8.54 19.95
N GLU A 259 -19.62 8.71 18.81
CA GLU A 259 -18.88 7.64 18.14
C GLU A 259 -17.68 7.17 18.97
N CYS A 260 -16.96 8.10 19.61
CA CYS A 260 -15.84 7.75 20.49
C CYS A 260 -16.30 6.85 21.64
N THR A 261 -17.36 7.24 22.33
CA THR A 261 -17.94 6.48 23.44
C THR A 261 -18.50 5.14 22.99
N GLY A 262 -19.17 5.09 21.83
CA GLY A 262 -19.65 3.84 21.25
C GLY A 262 -18.50 2.85 20.99
N VAL A 263 -17.42 3.32 20.37
CA VAL A 263 -16.22 2.51 20.11
C VAL A 263 -15.56 2.03 21.40
N PHE A 264 -15.41 2.91 22.38
CA PHE A 264 -14.82 2.57 23.67
C PHE A 264 -15.65 1.52 24.42
N ARG A 265 -16.98 1.63 24.42
CA ARG A 265 -17.87 0.66 25.08
C ARG A 265 -17.96 -0.66 24.34
N ALA A 266 -17.98 -0.63 23.01
CA ALA A 266 -18.08 -1.83 22.19
C ALA A 266 -16.89 -2.80 22.39
N ARG A 267 -15.75 -2.32 22.90
CA ARG A 267 -14.62 -3.18 23.23
C ARG A 267 -14.93 -4.21 24.33
N GLU A 268 -15.90 -3.91 25.21
CA GLU A 268 -16.31 -4.82 26.29
C GLU A 268 -17.00 -6.07 25.74
N CYS A 269 -17.42 -6.04 24.47
CA CYS A 269 -17.88 -7.21 23.74
C CYS A 269 -16.75 -8.14 23.30
N PHE A 270 -15.49 -7.68 23.28
CA PHE A 270 -14.38 -8.47 22.75
C PHE A 270 -14.01 -9.62 23.69
N PRO A 271 -13.55 -10.77 23.16
CA PRO A 271 -13.19 -11.92 23.97
C PRO A 271 -12.15 -11.54 25.04
N VAL A 272 -12.47 -11.86 26.29
CA VAL A 272 -11.59 -11.63 27.43
C VAL A 272 -10.53 -12.75 27.44
N SER A 273 -9.28 -12.40 27.19
CA SER A 273 -8.15 -13.30 27.45
C SER A 273 -7.63 -13.11 28.87
N ASP A 274 -6.99 -14.13 29.46
CA ASP A 274 -6.22 -14.04 30.73
C ASP A 274 -5.02 -13.05 30.70
N ARG A 275 -4.90 -12.28 29.62
CA ARG A 275 -3.87 -11.27 29.38
C ARG A 275 -4.52 -9.89 29.23
N PRO A 276 -3.81 -8.81 29.62
CA PRO A 276 -4.30 -7.46 29.36
C PRO A 276 -4.57 -7.27 27.88
N SER A 277 -5.69 -6.61 27.57
CA SER A 277 -6.11 -6.32 26.20
C SER A 277 -4.94 -5.74 25.39
N ARG A 278 -4.69 -6.27 24.19
CA ARG A 278 -3.59 -5.82 23.32
C ARG A 278 -3.59 -4.30 23.14
N THR A 279 -4.76 -3.69 22.99
CA THR A 279 -4.91 -2.22 22.91
C THR A 279 -4.49 -1.52 24.20
N VAL A 280 -4.88 -2.05 25.36
CA VAL A 280 -4.45 -1.52 26.67
C VAL A 280 -2.92 -1.52 26.74
N THR A 281 -2.27 -2.63 26.39
CA THR A 281 -0.80 -2.72 26.45
C THR A 281 -0.11 -1.73 25.51
N ILE A 282 -0.69 -1.47 24.34
CA ILE A 282 -0.20 -0.50 23.37
C ILE A 282 -0.33 0.92 23.95
N LEU A 283 -1.52 1.29 24.43
CA LEU A 283 -1.78 2.62 24.98
C LEU A 283 -0.95 2.91 26.23
N THR A 284 -0.80 1.94 27.14
CA THR A 284 0.07 2.07 28.32
C THR A 284 1.52 2.33 27.92
N THR A 285 2.04 1.60 26.94
CA THR A 285 3.42 1.80 26.46
C THR A 285 3.57 3.17 25.78
N ALA A 286 2.61 3.54 24.92
CA ALA A 286 2.63 4.81 24.20
C ALA A 286 2.51 6.01 25.15
N ALA A 287 1.72 5.91 26.21
CA ALA A 287 1.62 6.96 27.22
C ALA A 287 2.96 7.19 27.93
N GLY A 288 3.69 6.13 28.28
CA GLY A 288 5.04 6.24 28.82
C GLY A 288 6.01 6.92 27.85
N VAL A 289 6.01 6.49 26.57
CA VAL A 289 6.85 7.10 25.52
C VAL A 289 6.52 8.58 25.33
N ALA A 290 5.24 8.96 25.29
CA ALA A 290 4.82 10.34 25.12
C ALA A 290 5.23 11.23 26.31
N LEU A 291 5.12 10.73 27.54
CA LEU A 291 5.59 11.43 28.73
C LEU A 291 7.10 11.65 28.70
N ASP A 292 7.87 10.64 28.28
CA ASP A 292 9.32 10.74 28.16
C ASP A 292 9.74 11.71 27.05
N GLN A 293 9.04 11.71 25.91
CA GLN A 293 9.27 12.67 24.83
C GLN A 293 9.03 14.13 25.27
N LYS A 294 8.01 14.38 26.09
CA LYS A 294 7.73 15.71 26.65
C LYS A 294 8.76 16.15 27.70
N ARG A 295 9.37 15.20 28.42
CA ARG A 295 10.47 15.47 29.39
C ARG A 295 11.81 15.74 28.71
N CYS A 296 11.98 15.34 27.46
CA CYS A 296 13.10 15.75 26.63
C CYS A 296 12.89 17.19 26.15
N GLU A 297 13.07 18.15 27.05
CA GLU A 297 13.19 19.56 26.67
C GLU A 297 14.42 19.67 25.75
N PRO A 298 14.32 20.26 24.54
CA PRO A 298 15.51 20.57 23.77
C PRO A 298 16.38 21.48 24.63
N PRO A 299 17.72 21.30 24.66
CA PRO A 299 18.57 22.25 25.36
C PRO A 299 18.24 23.65 24.85
N ILE A 300 18.04 24.60 25.77
CA ILE A 300 17.93 26.02 25.44
C ILE A 300 19.22 26.38 24.69
N TYR A 301 19.18 26.38 23.37
CA TYR A 301 20.27 26.88 22.54
C TYR A 301 20.29 28.39 22.72
N ARG A 302 21.08 28.84 23.68
CA ARG A 302 21.56 30.22 23.74
C ARG A 302 22.54 30.35 22.58
N GLU A 303 22.08 30.91 21.45
CA GLU A 303 22.82 31.09 20.20
C GLU A 303 24.31 31.40 20.44
N PRO A 304 25.22 30.43 20.22
CA PRO A 304 26.62 30.71 20.03
C PRO A 304 26.85 30.84 18.53
N TYR A 305 27.34 32.00 18.09
CA TYR A 305 27.92 32.18 16.76
C TYR A 305 28.88 31.03 16.46
N LEU A 306 28.50 30.18 15.50
CA LEU A 306 29.36 29.16 14.91
C LEU A 306 29.41 29.39 13.39
N PRO A 307 30.59 29.22 12.77
CA PRO A 307 30.83 29.67 11.41
C PRO A 307 30.13 28.77 10.38
N GLU A 308 29.73 29.41 9.27
CA GLU A 308 29.09 28.81 8.11
C GLU A 308 29.82 27.54 7.64
N ILE A 309 29.15 26.40 7.78
CA ILE A 309 29.51 25.17 7.07
C ILE A 309 28.80 25.22 5.71
N PRO A 310 29.47 24.88 4.59
CA PRO A 310 28.84 24.96 3.27
C PRO A 310 27.70 23.95 3.19
N PHE A 311 26.49 24.46 2.99
CA PHE A 311 25.33 23.65 2.60
C PHE A 311 25.64 22.91 1.30
N ILE A 312 25.46 21.59 1.33
CA ILE A 312 25.25 20.81 0.11
C ILE A 312 23.92 21.28 -0.47
N GLN A 313 23.96 21.95 -1.63
CA GLN A 313 22.77 22.38 -2.36
C GLN A 313 21.92 21.16 -2.69
N ILE A 314 20.73 21.11 -2.10
CA ILE A 314 19.60 20.36 -2.63
C ILE A 314 18.91 21.31 -3.60
N ASP A 315 18.82 20.91 -4.87
CA ASP A 315 18.34 21.76 -5.96
C ASP A 315 16.92 22.33 -5.70
N PRO A 316 16.71 23.65 -5.88
CA PRO A 316 15.43 24.32 -5.63
C PRO A 316 14.54 24.26 -6.87
N ALA A 317 13.58 23.34 -6.89
CA ALA A 317 12.47 23.41 -7.86
C ALA A 317 11.23 22.63 -7.41
N ASP A 318 10.77 22.86 -6.18
CA ASP A 318 9.41 22.52 -5.81
C ASP A 318 8.56 23.81 -5.80
N ILE A 319 7.52 23.87 -6.64
CA ILE A 319 6.60 25.02 -6.66
C ILE A 319 5.88 25.20 -5.32
N PHE A 320 5.78 24.13 -4.52
CA PHE A 320 5.28 24.20 -3.15
C PHE A 320 6.15 25.08 -2.24
N THR A 321 7.43 25.26 -2.56
CA THR A 321 8.34 26.14 -1.80
C THR A 321 8.15 27.62 -2.16
N CYS A 322 7.77 27.97 -3.38
CA CYS A 322 7.49 29.38 -3.71
C CYS A 322 6.19 29.87 -3.05
N CYS A 323 5.18 29.00 -2.99
CA CYS A 323 3.88 29.35 -2.41
C CYS A 323 3.86 29.28 -0.87
N SER A 324 4.86 28.66 -0.22
CA SER A 324 4.97 28.63 1.25
C SER A 324 5.41 29.96 1.85
N ASP A 325 6.05 30.82 1.06
CA ASP A 325 6.67 32.08 1.51
C ASP A 325 5.70 33.28 1.44
N VAL A 326 4.43 33.03 1.06
CA VAL A 326 3.39 34.06 0.89
C VAL A 326 2.10 33.68 1.59
N ASP A 327 1.33 34.68 2.02
CA ASP A 327 0.10 34.50 2.79
C ASP A 327 -1.15 35.06 2.09
N GLY A 328 -2.33 34.63 2.54
CA GLY A 328 -3.62 35.20 2.14
C GLY A 328 -4.03 34.86 0.70
N SER A 329 -4.64 35.84 0.00
CA SER A 329 -5.15 35.67 -1.38
C SER A 329 -4.04 35.33 -2.39
N CYS A 330 -2.81 35.79 -2.15
CA CYS A 330 -1.65 35.45 -2.98
C CYS A 330 -1.30 33.95 -2.87
N LYS A 331 -1.35 33.39 -1.66
CA LYS A 331 -1.11 31.95 -1.43
C LYS A 331 -2.10 31.09 -2.18
N VAL A 332 -3.40 31.40 -2.06
CA VAL A 332 -4.46 30.65 -2.74
C VAL A 332 -4.32 30.73 -4.27
N ALA A 333 -4.02 31.91 -4.81
CA ALA A 333 -3.76 32.09 -6.23
C ALA A 333 -2.51 31.29 -6.68
N CYS A 334 -1.46 31.25 -5.86
CA CYS A 334 -0.23 30.50 -6.12
C CYS A 334 -0.46 28.98 -6.11
N GLU A 335 -1.16 28.45 -5.11
CA GLU A 335 -1.46 27.02 -5.00
C GLU A 335 -2.42 26.53 -6.10
N SER A 336 -3.25 27.43 -6.65
CA SER A 336 -4.13 27.11 -7.80
C SER A 336 -3.38 26.95 -9.14
N LEU A 337 -2.08 27.27 -9.18
CA LEU A 337 -1.27 27.24 -10.40
C LEU A 337 -0.87 25.81 -10.79
N SER A 338 -1.49 25.28 -11.84
CA SER A 338 -1.10 23.99 -12.43
C SER A 338 0.00 24.15 -13.49
N LEU A 339 1.21 23.69 -13.18
CA LEU A 339 2.36 23.71 -14.11
C LEU A 339 2.13 22.84 -15.35
N VAL A 340 1.45 21.70 -15.20
CA VAL A 340 1.08 20.82 -16.31
C VAL A 340 0.23 21.55 -17.35
N LYS A 341 -0.75 22.35 -16.90
CA LYS A 341 -1.62 23.13 -17.80
C LYS A 341 -0.87 24.31 -18.44
N LEU A 342 0.12 24.89 -17.77
CA LEU A 342 0.96 25.96 -18.31
C LEU A 342 1.98 25.47 -19.36
N GLY A 343 2.45 24.23 -19.22
CA GLY A 343 3.33 23.59 -20.19
C GLY A 343 2.58 23.10 -21.44
N ALA A 344 1.31 22.70 -21.29
CA ALA A 344 0.51 22.14 -22.39
C ALA A 344 -0.11 23.20 -23.33
N ASP A 345 -0.38 24.42 -22.85
CA ASP A 345 -1.04 25.47 -23.63
C ASP A 345 -0.30 26.81 -23.49
N SER A 346 0.37 27.23 -24.56
CA SER A 346 1.09 28.50 -24.65
C SER A 346 0.17 29.72 -24.56
N ASN A 347 -1.12 29.60 -24.88
CA ASN A 347 -2.11 30.68 -24.80
C ASN A 347 -2.71 30.82 -23.39
N ALA A 348 -2.70 29.75 -22.58
CA ALA A 348 -3.18 29.77 -21.19
C ALA A 348 -2.24 30.47 -20.20
N LYS A 349 -0.99 30.76 -20.62
CA LYS A 349 0.01 31.48 -19.80
C LYS A 349 -0.45 32.90 -19.45
N GLY A 350 -1.14 33.59 -20.36
CA GLY A 350 -1.47 35.01 -20.21
C GLY A 350 -2.44 35.33 -19.06
N TRP A 351 -3.53 34.58 -18.94
CA TRP A 351 -4.58 34.88 -17.96
C TRP A 351 -4.28 34.33 -16.55
N LYS A 352 -3.56 33.20 -16.44
CA LYS A 352 -3.16 32.65 -15.12
C LYS A 352 -2.04 33.44 -14.46
N LEU A 353 -1.09 33.97 -15.24
CA LEU A 353 -0.11 34.93 -14.72
C LEU A 353 -0.75 36.28 -14.36
N HIS A 354 -1.82 36.67 -15.05
CA HIS A 354 -2.58 37.86 -14.69
C HIS A 354 -3.23 37.71 -13.31
N ASP A 355 -3.83 36.55 -13.01
CA ASP A 355 -4.46 36.25 -11.72
C ASP A 355 -3.46 36.28 -10.55
N LEU A 356 -2.25 35.76 -10.76
CA LEU A 356 -1.14 35.88 -9.79
C LEU A 356 -0.73 37.35 -9.58
N ARG A 357 -0.61 38.14 -10.66
CA ARG A 357 -0.23 39.55 -10.58
C ARG A 357 -1.30 40.44 -9.97
N SER A 358 -2.58 40.05 -10.03
CA SER A 358 -3.67 40.79 -9.38
C SER A 358 -3.80 40.48 -7.89
N ASN A 359 -3.39 39.28 -7.45
CA ASN A 359 -3.54 38.84 -6.07
C ASN A 359 -2.25 38.93 -5.22
N CYS A 360 -1.08 39.10 -5.84
CA CYS A 360 0.23 39.19 -5.18
C CYS A 360 0.86 40.57 -5.36
N ALA A 361 1.46 41.12 -4.30
CA ALA A 361 2.14 42.42 -4.35
C ALA A 361 3.43 42.34 -5.20
N PRO A 362 3.74 43.35 -6.05
CA PRO A 362 4.95 43.37 -6.86
C PRO A 362 6.23 43.57 -6.03
N THR A 363 6.11 43.97 -4.78
CA THR A 363 7.22 44.19 -3.84
C THR A 363 7.78 42.89 -3.24
N LEU A 364 7.14 41.74 -3.46
CA LEU A 364 7.58 40.44 -2.98
C LEU A 364 8.72 39.87 -3.88
N THR A 365 9.90 40.49 -3.85
CA THR A 365 11.01 40.12 -4.75
C THR A 365 11.44 38.64 -4.65
N PRO A 366 11.61 38.02 -3.46
CA PRO A 366 12.05 36.63 -3.38
C PRO A 366 11.02 35.66 -3.98
N PHE A 367 9.74 35.95 -3.78
CA PHE A 367 8.63 35.19 -4.35
C PHE A 367 8.63 35.26 -5.88
N TRP A 368 8.73 36.48 -6.44
CA TRP A 368 8.74 36.66 -7.90
C TRP A 368 9.98 36.04 -8.56
N ASP A 369 11.12 36.07 -7.89
CA ASP A 369 12.34 35.39 -8.36
C ASP A 369 12.18 33.86 -8.39
N CYS A 370 11.56 33.28 -7.35
CA CYS A 370 11.23 31.85 -7.27
C CYS A 370 10.28 31.42 -8.39
N ILE A 371 9.21 32.20 -8.61
CA ILE A 371 8.22 31.94 -9.66
C ILE A 371 8.83 32.08 -11.06
N ASN A 372 9.62 33.14 -11.31
CA ASN A 372 10.26 33.35 -12.60
C ASN A 372 11.27 32.24 -12.93
N THR A 373 12.00 31.75 -11.92
CA THR A 373 12.92 30.62 -12.08
C THR A 373 12.17 29.34 -12.44
N THR A 374 11.05 29.07 -11.75
CA THR A 374 10.18 27.92 -12.04
C THR A 374 9.61 27.99 -13.45
N LEU A 375 9.10 29.16 -13.87
CA LEU A 375 8.61 29.38 -15.24
C LEU A 375 9.71 29.24 -16.29
N GLY A 376 10.94 29.66 -15.97
CA GLY A 376 12.13 29.44 -16.80
C GLY A 376 12.41 27.94 -17.01
N SER A 377 12.32 27.13 -15.96
CA SER A 377 12.47 25.67 -16.04
C SER A 377 11.34 25.01 -16.84
N VAL A 378 10.09 25.46 -16.70
CA VAL A 378 8.99 25.00 -17.56
C VAL A 378 9.26 25.33 -19.03
N GLN A 379 9.78 26.52 -19.33
CA GLN A 379 10.09 26.90 -20.71
C GLN A 379 11.25 26.07 -21.30
N ARG A 380 12.25 25.73 -20.48
CA ARG A 380 13.47 25.01 -20.90
C ARG A 380 13.16 23.69 -21.60
N GLY A 381 12.24 22.89 -21.06
CA GLY A 381 11.93 21.60 -21.64
C GLY A 381 10.76 21.61 -22.61
N ILE A 382 10.23 22.75 -23.08
CA ILE A 382 9.00 22.81 -23.91
C ILE A 382 9.01 21.86 -25.13
N ASN A 383 10.19 21.54 -25.65
CA ASN A 383 10.38 20.64 -26.80
C ASN A 383 10.54 19.16 -26.41
N TRP A 384 10.56 18.84 -25.12
CA TRP A 384 10.69 17.47 -24.64
C TRP A 384 9.38 16.70 -24.89
N PRO A 385 9.42 15.59 -25.65
CA PRO A 385 8.22 14.86 -26.05
C PRO A 385 7.49 14.22 -24.85
N GLY A 386 8.16 13.98 -23.73
CA GLY A 386 7.56 13.46 -22.49
C GLY A 386 6.56 14.42 -21.82
N ARG A 387 6.54 15.72 -22.16
CA ARG A 387 5.71 16.72 -21.47
C ARG A 387 4.21 16.49 -21.58
N LEU A 388 3.78 15.99 -22.73
CA LEU A 388 2.38 15.65 -22.96
C LEU A 388 1.89 14.50 -22.07
N CYS A 389 2.81 13.75 -21.48
CA CYS A 389 2.51 12.68 -20.53
C CYS A 389 2.34 13.19 -19.09
N CYS A 390 2.75 14.41 -18.75
CA CYS A 390 2.77 14.89 -17.36
C CYS A 390 1.40 14.90 -16.67
N SER A 391 0.29 14.96 -17.42
CA SER A 391 -1.07 14.83 -16.89
C SER A 391 -1.42 13.42 -16.40
N LEU A 392 -0.64 12.41 -16.80
CA LEU A 392 -0.82 11.00 -16.41
C LEU A 392 -0.15 10.66 -15.08
N GLY A 393 0.56 11.61 -14.46
CA GLY A 393 1.15 11.44 -13.13
C GLY A 393 0.06 11.28 -12.07
N MET A 394 0.23 10.30 -11.18
CA MET A 394 -0.65 9.95 -10.07
C MET A 394 -0.55 10.96 -8.92
N SER A 395 0.65 11.51 -8.68
CA SER A 395 0.88 12.50 -7.62
C SER A 395 1.04 13.94 -8.15
N PRO A 396 0.48 14.97 -7.48
CA PRO A 396 0.68 16.38 -7.86
C PRO A 396 2.16 16.80 -7.85
N ARG A 397 2.96 16.21 -6.93
CA ARG A 397 4.41 16.41 -6.85
C ARG A 397 5.11 15.91 -8.11
N CYS A 398 4.78 14.71 -8.60
CA CYS A 398 5.36 14.21 -9.83
C CYS A 398 4.85 14.96 -11.07
N GLN A 399 3.57 15.34 -11.11
CA GLN A 399 3.03 16.17 -12.18
C GLN A 399 3.82 17.48 -12.35
N ASN A 400 4.17 18.13 -11.23
CA ASN A 400 4.97 19.35 -11.21
C ASN A 400 6.43 19.09 -11.61
N ALA A 401 7.07 18.06 -11.07
CA ALA A 401 8.43 17.65 -11.45
C ALA A 401 8.53 17.33 -12.95
N CYS A 402 7.53 16.65 -13.50
CA CYS A 402 7.43 16.39 -14.94
C CYS A 402 7.26 17.68 -15.75
N ALA A 403 6.44 18.61 -15.27
CA ALA A 403 6.21 19.87 -15.97
C ALA A 403 7.46 20.77 -16.02
N ILE A 404 8.44 20.60 -15.13
CA ILE A 404 9.71 21.35 -15.13
C ILE A 404 10.87 20.59 -15.79
N ALA A 405 10.80 19.26 -15.91
CA ALA A 405 11.87 18.43 -16.47
C ALA A 405 12.08 18.67 -17.98
N ALA A 406 13.33 18.56 -18.44
CA ALA A 406 13.69 18.64 -19.86
C ALA A 406 14.04 17.28 -20.49
N ASN A 407 14.15 16.22 -19.69
CA ASN A 407 14.50 14.86 -20.12
C ASN A 407 14.09 13.83 -19.03
N GLN A 408 14.17 12.54 -19.37
CA GLN A 408 13.85 11.46 -18.44
C GLN A 408 14.72 11.43 -17.17
N THR A 409 15.99 11.87 -17.25
CA THR A 409 16.90 11.88 -16.09
C THR A 409 16.52 12.94 -15.05
N GLU A 410 16.11 14.13 -15.49
CA GLU A 410 15.59 15.19 -14.62
C GLU A 410 14.22 14.80 -14.04
N LEU A 411 13.38 14.12 -14.82
CA LEU A 411 12.12 13.57 -14.33
C LEU A 411 12.35 12.60 -13.15
N ALA A 412 13.37 11.74 -13.23
CA ALA A 412 13.68 10.74 -12.21
C ALA A 412 14.09 11.33 -10.85
N VAL A 413 14.49 12.60 -10.79
CA VAL A 413 14.84 13.29 -9.54
C VAL A 413 13.59 13.60 -8.70
N GLY A 414 12.47 13.93 -9.36
CA GLY A 414 11.21 14.30 -8.68
C GLY A 414 10.07 13.30 -8.83
N CYS A 415 10.21 12.30 -9.71
CA CYS A 415 9.26 11.24 -9.96
C CYS A 415 9.96 9.88 -9.89
N ARG A 416 9.46 8.97 -9.07
CA ARG A 416 9.99 7.60 -9.02
C ARG A 416 9.29 6.74 -10.07
N HIS A 417 10.06 6.01 -10.87
CA HIS A 417 9.52 5.18 -11.96
C HIS A 417 8.54 4.09 -11.49
N SER A 418 8.73 3.51 -10.29
CA SER A 418 7.84 2.49 -9.72
C SER A 418 6.45 3.03 -9.41
N ASP A 419 6.38 4.30 -9.02
CA ASP A 419 5.18 4.95 -8.49
C ASP A 419 4.32 5.50 -9.65
N GLU A 420 4.94 5.74 -10.81
CA GLU A 420 4.38 6.51 -11.92
C GLU A 420 4.45 5.74 -13.26
N GLN A 421 4.09 4.45 -13.23
CA GLN A 421 4.22 3.51 -14.36
C GLN A 421 3.51 3.97 -15.65
N ARG A 422 2.36 4.63 -15.53
CA ARG A 422 1.60 5.15 -16.69
C ARG A 422 2.30 6.34 -17.33
N LEU A 423 2.85 7.23 -16.49
CA LEU A 423 3.63 8.38 -16.94
C LEU A 423 4.90 7.91 -17.66
N TYR A 424 5.69 7.05 -17.04
CA TYR A 424 6.94 6.57 -17.63
C TYR A 424 6.72 5.73 -18.89
N GLY A 425 5.66 4.89 -18.93
CA GLY A 425 5.29 4.18 -20.13
C GLY A 425 4.88 5.10 -21.29
N CYS A 426 4.23 6.23 -20.98
CA CYS A 426 3.94 7.27 -21.98
C CYS A 426 5.21 8.00 -22.41
N VAL A 427 6.06 8.44 -21.47
CA VAL A 427 7.31 9.17 -21.76
C VAL A 427 8.23 8.34 -22.65
N GLN A 428 8.45 7.07 -22.32
CA GLN A 428 9.28 6.16 -23.12
C GLN A 428 8.72 6.01 -24.55
N ARG A 429 7.40 5.86 -24.68
CA ARG A 429 6.75 5.77 -25.99
C ARG A 429 6.90 7.05 -26.81
N GLN A 430 6.78 8.21 -26.16
CA GLN A 430 6.94 9.50 -26.82
C GLN A 430 8.39 9.76 -27.23
N GLU A 431 9.38 9.38 -26.42
CA GLU A 431 10.80 9.53 -26.76
C GLU A 431 11.23 8.59 -27.89
N VAL A 432 10.79 7.33 -27.86
CA VAL A 432 10.98 6.39 -28.98
C VAL A 432 10.31 6.92 -30.23
N GLY A 433 9.08 7.43 -30.13
CA GLY A 433 8.34 8.02 -31.24
C GLY A 433 9.02 9.25 -31.82
N ASP A 434 9.53 10.15 -30.97
CA ASP A 434 10.21 11.36 -31.43
C ASP A 434 11.53 11.02 -32.14
N SER A 435 12.33 10.09 -31.60
CA SER A 435 13.53 9.57 -32.25
C SER A 435 13.22 8.90 -33.60
N CYS A 436 12.15 8.10 -33.65
CA CYS A 436 11.70 7.40 -34.84
C CYS A 436 11.23 8.38 -35.94
N CYS A 437 10.44 9.38 -35.56
CA CYS A 437 9.84 10.35 -36.47
C CYS A 437 10.77 11.53 -36.83
N ALA A 438 11.89 11.72 -36.12
CA ALA A 438 12.81 12.84 -36.33
C ALA A 438 13.39 12.92 -37.75
N THR A 439 13.47 11.79 -38.46
CA THR A 439 14.02 11.73 -39.82
C THR A 439 13.00 12.05 -40.91
N ALA A 440 11.76 12.41 -40.56
CA ALA A 440 10.68 12.70 -41.50
C ALA A 440 10.96 13.97 -42.31
N ARG A 441 10.96 13.85 -43.63
CA ARG A 441 11.25 14.95 -44.57
C ARG A 441 10.06 15.88 -44.88
N THR A 442 8.83 15.48 -44.55
CA THR A 442 7.61 16.25 -44.81
C THR A 442 6.79 16.41 -43.54
N SER A 443 6.10 17.55 -43.39
CA SER A 443 5.22 17.84 -42.25
C SER A 443 4.11 16.80 -42.12
N GLU A 444 3.60 16.29 -43.25
CA GLU A 444 2.50 15.32 -43.29
C GLU A 444 2.96 13.95 -42.79
N CYS A 445 4.16 13.52 -43.17
CA CYS A 445 4.75 12.26 -42.69
C CYS A 445 5.15 12.35 -41.21
N LEU A 446 5.73 13.49 -40.78
CA LEU A 446 6.08 13.73 -39.39
C LEU A 446 4.85 13.63 -38.49
N GLN A 447 3.74 14.25 -38.90
CA GLN A 447 2.51 14.26 -38.11
C GLN A 447 1.85 12.88 -38.07
N ALA A 448 1.72 12.20 -39.22
CA ALA A 448 1.20 10.83 -39.29
C ALA A 448 2.03 9.84 -38.45
N CYS A 449 3.35 10.03 -38.42
CA CYS A 449 4.26 9.24 -37.59
C CYS A 449 4.05 9.52 -36.10
N LYS A 450 4.01 10.79 -35.66
CA LYS A 450 3.81 11.14 -34.25
C LYS A 450 2.44 10.69 -33.72
N ASP A 451 1.41 10.70 -34.55
CA ASP A 451 0.05 10.27 -34.15
C ASP A 451 -0.04 8.77 -33.82
N ILE A 452 0.85 7.94 -34.36
CA ILE A 452 0.97 6.53 -33.98
C ILE A 452 1.44 6.36 -32.52
N PHE A 453 2.40 7.16 -32.10
CA PHE A 453 2.98 7.08 -30.75
C PHE A 453 2.13 7.80 -29.69
N ARG A 454 1.23 8.69 -30.07
CA ARG A 454 0.30 9.38 -29.15
C ARG A 454 -0.77 8.46 -28.55
N THR A 455 -1.16 7.39 -29.25
CA THR A 455 -2.20 6.48 -28.77
C THR A 455 -1.61 5.33 -27.95
N ASN A 456 -2.28 4.95 -26.85
CA ASN A 456 -1.90 3.78 -26.06
C ASN A 456 -2.23 2.43 -26.75
N GLN A 457 -2.99 2.46 -27.84
CA GLN A 457 -3.45 1.29 -28.58
C GLN A 457 -2.56 0.96 -29.79
N THR A 458 -2.66 -0.29 -30.26
CA THR A 458 -2.01 -0.74 -31.50
C THR A 458 -2.52 0.09 -32.69
N PRO A 459 -1.66 0.51 -33.63
CA PRO A 459 -2.08 1.38 -34.73
C PRO A 459 -3.17 0.72 -35.57
N ASN A 460 -4.27 1.42 -35.80
CA ASN A 460 -5.38 0.91 -36.59
C ASN A 460 -5.04 0.90 -38.09
N ARG A 461 -5.87 0.20 -38.90
CA ARG A 461 -5.61 0.06 -40.35
C ARG A 461 -5.54 1.42 -41.06
N GLN A 462 -6.39 2.37 -40.69
CA GLN A 462 -6.40 3.71 -41.28
C GLN A 462 -5.12 4.50 -40.98
N GLN A 463 -4.59 4.41 -39.76
CA GLN A 463 -3.32 5.02 -39.37
C GLN A 463 -2.15 4.42 -40.15
N ARG A 464 -2.14 3.09 -40.36
CA ARG A 464 -1.11 2.42 -41.16
C ARG A 464 -1.19 2.79 -42.64
N ASP A 465 -2.39 2.86 -43.21
CA ASP A 465 -2.61 3.24 -44.61
C ASP A 465 -2.23 4.71 -44.85
N LEU A 466 -2.58 5.61 -43.90
CA LEU A 466 -2.19 7.01 -43.93
C LEU A 466 -0.66 7.15 -43.89
N LEU A 467 0.01 6.51 -42.92
CA LEU A 467 1.47 6.51 -42.81
C LEU A 467 2.14 6.00 -44.09
N GLN A 468 1.66 4.89 -44.65
CA GLN A 468 2.21 4.30 -45.88
C GLN A 468 2.07 5.25 -47.07
N SER A 469 0.94 5.97 -47.17
CA SER A 469 0.69 6.93 -48.24
C SER A 469 1.53 8.20 -48.12
N THR A 470 1.77 8.69 -46.91
CA THR A 470 2.51 9.94 -46.67
C THR A 470 4.03 9.75 -46.58
N CYS A 471 4.51 8.57 -46.19
CA CYS A 471 5.94 8.32 -45.92
C CYS A 471 6.64 7.40 -46.96
N SER A 472 5.90 6.79 -47.92
CA SER A 472 6.41 5.80 -48.89
C SER A 472 7.64 6.24 -49.70
N ASN A 473 7.65 7.48 -50.18
CA ASN A 473 8.56 7.84 -51.28
C ASN A 473 9.99 8.18 -50.84
N ASN A 474 10.28 8.34 -49.54
CA ASN A 474 11.62 8.78 -49.08
C ASN A 474 11.99 8.48 -47.60
N ASN A 475 11.14 7.79 -46.83
CA ASN A 475 11.35 7.56 -45.39
C ASN A 475 11.24 6.07 -45.00
N SER A 476 11.93 5.19 -45.73
CA SER A 476 11.96 3.74 -45.45
C SER A 476 12.38 3.42 -44.01
N ASN A 477 13.26 4.24 -43.44
CA ASN A 477 13.76 4.08 -42.07
C ASN A 477 12.66 4.28 -41.00
N ILE A 478 11.70 5.19 -41.25
CA ILE A 478 10.56 5.44 -40.35
C ILE A 478 9.58 4.27 -40.42
N LEU A 479 9.31 3.77 -41.62
CA LEU A 479 8.46 2.60 -41.83
C LEU A 479 9.06 1.34 -41.18
N LEU A 480 10.38 1.17 -41.25
CA LEU A 480 11.10 0.09 -40.58
C LEU A 480 11.07 0.24 -39.05
N CYS A 481 11.35 1.43 -38.52
CA CYS A 481 11.31 1.71 -37.10
C CYS A 481 9.92 1.46 -36.48
N ILE A 482 8.85 1.87 -37.16
CA ILE A 482 7.47 1.61 -36.72
C ILE A 482 7.15 0.11 -36.81
N LYS A 483 7.61 -0.57 -37.86
CA LYS A 483 7.42 -2.02 -38.01
C LYS A 483 8.11 -2.80 -36.89
N GLU A 484 9.36 -2.47 -36.56
CA GLU A 484 10.09 -3.09 -35.44
C GLU A 484 9.39 -2.81 -34.10
N TYR A 485 8.92 -1.57 -33.88
CA TYR A 485 8.15 -1.23 -32.69
C TYR A 485 6.85 -2.04 -32.58
N ILE A 486 6.11 -2.21 -33.69
CA ILE A 486 4.88 -3.02 -33.73
C ILE A 486 5.19 -4.51 -33.55
N GLU A 487 6.21 -5.07 -34.20
CA GLU A 487 6.59 -6.49 -34.11
C GLU A 487 7.08 -6.88 -32.70
N VAL A 488 7.81 -6.00 -32.04
CA VAL A 488 8.18 -6.16 -30.62
C VAL A 488 6.93 -6.13 -29.72
N THR A 489 5.88 -5.42 -30.13
CA THR A 489 4.60 -5.33 -29.41
C THR A 489 3.62 -6.50 -29.77
N GLU A 490 3.75 -7.10 -30.96
CA GLU A 490 2.92 -8.22 -31.44
C GLU A 490 3.44 -9.60 -30.98
N ASN A 491 4.75 -9.79 -30.79
CA ASN A 491 5.29 -11.07 -30.27
C ASN A 491 4.98 -11.33 -28.78
N THR A 492 4.38 -10.36 -28.08
CA THR A 492 3.74 -10.52 -26.77
C THR A 492 2.27 -10.95 -26.85
N ASN A 493 1.70 -11.08 -28.05
CA ASN A 493 0.28 -11.37 -28.27
C ASN A 493 0.08 -12.37 -29.42
N LEU A 494 0.32 -13.67 -29.18
CA LEU A 494 -0.29 -14.87 -29.79
C LEU A 494 0.72 -16.04 -29.85
N LYS A 495 0.49 -17.08 -29.05
CA LYS A 495 0.90 -18.44 -29.41
C LYS A 495 -0.33 -19.33 -29.47
N HIS A 496 -0.71 -19.68 -30.70
CA HIS A 496 -1.70 -20.70 -31.00
C HIS A 496 -1.18 -22.08 -30.58
N CYS A 497 -1.98 -22.82 -29.82
CA CYS A 497 -1.85 -24.28 -29.71
C CYS A 497 -2.24 -24.91 -31.05
N LYS A 498 -1.29 -25.57 -31.71
CA LYS A 498 -1.62 -26.61 -32.69
C LYS A 498 -1.49 -27.96 -31.99
N GLN A 499 -2.64 -28.55 -31.71
CA GLN A 499 -2.79 -30.00 -31.53
C GLN A 499 -2.65 -30.68 -32.89
N THR A 500 -1.87 -31.75 -32.96
CA THR A 500 -2.00 -32.83 -33.97
C THR A 500 -1.09 -33.99 -33.57
N PRO A 501 -1.42 -35.22 -33.95
CA PRO A 501 -2.66 -35.98 -33.71
C PRO A 501 -2.50 -37.00 -32.58
#